data_AF-J9F2I2-F1
#
_entry.id   AF-J9F2I2-F1
#
_cell.length_a   1.000
_cell.length_b   1.000
_cell.length_c   1.000
_cell.angle_alpha   90.00
_cell.angle_beta   90.00
_cell.angle_gamma   90.00
#
_symmetry.space_group_name_H-M   'P 1'
#
loop_
_entity.id
_entity.type
_entity.pdbx_description
1 polymer ?
#
loop_
_entity_poly.entity_id
_entity_poly.type
_entity_poly.pdbx_seq_one_letter_code
_entity_poly.pdbx_strand_id
1 'polypeptide(L)'
;MKWNKYRCKTVEEQNSALNELEGKKHELENLLKDIPMNDEGNKLRENGNRLLAQLIDNIKRLTDAVGEKVAALASFNAIKDEIETQLSSMPNEINPSELDQLCDINAGVQKLQELRERISHAGVSECDREQYDKRIDLLSGIDDELLQRAQKDHEYFDKTHAQLLAHEGISADCKTLHSELVEWIKNGQELLEDSEALPESYDSVAKAFDTLGEKVFGLRKNEPNIEQSLVFHQLWELIDKGRNLQLELAKRALMWENFAKERDSAVEELNDVRRQICEIEGRGMRRFDKMLDDLEAFKDLPSRLLSLCSQLHPLTCARRERQAFVKEASELEKKS
;
A
#
# COMPACT_ATOMS: atom_id res chain seq x y z
N MET A 1 63.32 -0.40 -15.71
CA MET A 1 62.12 0.07 -16.43
C MET A 1 62.56 0.84 -17.67
N LYS A 2 62.07 0.46 -18.85
CA LYS A 2 61.52 1.36 -19.88
C LYS A 2 61.42 0.60 -21.20
N TRP A 3 60.34 -0.16 -21.33
CA TRP A 3 59.74 -0.38 -22.64
C TRP A 3 59.31 0.99 -23.14
N ASN A 4 60.05 1.53 -24.10
CA ASN A 4 59.75 2.79 -24.73
C ASN A 4 58.38 2.67 -25.42
N LYS A 5 57.37 3.21 -24.75
CA LYS A 5 56.38 4.14 -25.30
C LYS A 5 55.98 3.81 -26.74
N TYR A 6 55.10 2.81 -26.90
CA TYR A 6 54.16 2.79 -28.01
C TYR A 6 53.32 4.06 -27.91
N ARG A 7 53.83 5.13 -28.55
CA ARG A 7 53.16 6.41 -28.68
C ARG A 7 51.96 6.13 -29.58
N CYS A 8 50.78 5.95 -28.98
CA CYS A 8 49.51 5.99 -29.71
C CYS A 8 49.46 7.39 -30.33
N LYS A 9 49.77 7.49 -31.61
CA LYS A 9 49.68 8.74 -32.37
C LYS A 9 48.20 9.05 -32.59
N THR A 10 47.78 10.30 -32.43
CA THR A 10 46.41 10.73 -32.77
C THR A 10 46.13 10.46 -34.26
N VAL A 11 44.87 10.40 -34.68
CA VAL A 11 44.53 10.16 -36.10
C VAL A 11 45.14 11.24 -37.02
N GLU A 12 45.26 12.49 -36.56
CA GLU A 12 45.98 13.55 -37.29
C GLU A 12 47.48 13.31 -37.41
N GLU A 13 48.12 12.79 -36.36
CA GLU A 13 49.54 12.40 -36.41
C GLU A 13 49.76 11.16 -37.32
N GLN A 14 48.79 10.26 -37.39
CA GLN A 14 48.81 9.09 -38.30
C GLN A 14 48.60 9.53 -39.76
N ASN A 15 47.66 10.45 -40.02
CA ASN A 15 47.39 11.00 -41.35
C ASN A 15 48.57 11.84 -41.87
N SER A 16 49.22 12.60 -40.98
CA SER A 16 50.45 13.35 -41.33
C SER A 16 51.60 12.41 -41.68
N ALA A 17 51.77 11.30 -40.94
CA ALA A 17 52.80 10.31 -41.23
C ALA A 17 52.52 9.54 -42.55
N LEU A 18 51.25 9.33 -42.88
CA LEU A 18 50.82 8.73 -44.15
C LEU A 18 51.16 9.65 -45.34
N ASN A 19 50.88 10.94 -45.23
CA ASN A 19 51.26 11.94 -46.24
C ASN A 19 52.79 12.02 -46.44
N GLU A 20 53.58 11.88 -45.37
CA GLU A 20 55.05 11.83 -45.47
C GLU A 20 55.54 10.56 -46.19
N LEU A 21 54.89 9.42 -45.96
CA LEU A 21 55.16 8.15 -46.65
C LEU A 21 54.82 8.23 -48.14
N GLU A 22 53.71 8.88 -48.50
CA GLU A 22 53.37 9.18 -49.89
C GLU A 22 54.43 10.09 -50.54
N GLY A 23 54.94 11.09 -49.83
CA GLY A 23 56.05 11.92 -50.31
C GLY A 23 57.31 11.09 -50.63
N LYS A 24 57.70 10.19 -49.73
CA LYS A 24 58.84 9.29 -49.93
C LYS A 24 58.65 8.28 -51.06
N LYS A 25 57.41 7.84 -51.32
CA LYS A 25 57.07 7.02 -52.49
C LYS A 25 57.37 7.77 -53.80
N HIS A 26 56.92 9.02 -53.93
CA HIS A 26 57.18 9.83 -55.13
C HIS A 26 58.68 10.09 -55.33
N GLU A 27 59.42 10.30 -54.25
CA GLU A 27 60.89 10.45 -54.30
C GLU A 27 61.56 9.18 -54.81
N LEU A 28 61.16 8.00 -54.32
CA LEU A 28 61.65 6.70 -54.80
C LEU A 28 61.28 6.45 -56.28
N GLU A 29 60.06 6.80 -56.70
CA GLU A 29 59.62 6.71 -58.10
C GLU A 29 60.48 7.56 -59.04
N ASN A 30 60.89 8.76 -58.60
CA ASN A 30 61.75 9.63 -59.39
C ASN A 30 63.19 9.10 -59.45
N LEU A 31 63.74 8.68 -58.31
CA LEU A 31 65.09 8.08 -58.26
C LEU A 31 65.23 6.85 -59.16
N LEU A 32 64.17 6.04 -59.31
CA LEU A 32 64.18 4.87 -60.18
C LEU A 32 64.15 5.21 -61.69
N LYS A 33 63.64 6.39 -62.07
CA LYS A 33 63.64 6.88 -63.46
C LYS A 33 65.04 7.32 -63.93
N ASP A 34 65.84 7.85 -63.01
CA ASP A 34 67.15 8.45 -63.31
C ASP A 34 68.30 7.43 -63.38
N ILE A 35 68.03 6.13 -63.18
CA ILE A 35 69.05 5.08 -63.18
C ILE A 35 69.50 4.76 -64.63
N PRO A 36 70.82 4.76 -64.93
CA PRO A 36 71.36 4.48 -66.26
C PRO A 36 71.03 3.06 -66.76
N MET A 37 70.87 2.92 -68.08
CA MET A 37 70.54 1.63 -68.73
C MET A 37 71.81 0.81 -68.97
N ASN A 38 72.32 0.18 -67.92
CA ASN A 38 73.38 -0.83 -67.97
C ASN A 38 73.01 -2.02 -67.06
N ASP A 39 73.79 -3.10 -67.08
CA ASP A 39 73.45 -4.34 -66.36
C ASP A 39 73.33 -4.15 -64.84
N GLU A 40 74.18 -3.33 -64.22
CA GLU A 40 74.08 -2.94 -62.81
C GLU A 40 72.81 -2.11 -62.52
N GLY A 41 72.52 -1.12 -63.36
CA GLY A 41 71.38 -0.24 -63.25
C GLY A 41 70.05 -0.96 -63.47
N ASN A 42 70.03 -1.98 -64.33
CA ASN A 42 68.85 -2.82 -64.53
C ASN A 42 68.52 -3.65 -63.27
N LYS A 43 69.52 -4.25 -62.61
CA LYS A 43 69.33 -4.95 -61.33
C LYS A 43 68.85 -4.02 -60.20
N LEU A 44 69.41 -2.81 -60.12
CA LEU A 44 68.98 -1.78 -59.17
C LEU A 44 67.53 -1.35 -59.39
N ARG A 45 67.13 -1.15 -60.64
CA ARG A 45 65.75 -0.81 -61.03
C ARG A 45 64.76 -1.92 -60.70
N GLU A 46 65.13 -3.18 -60.92
CA GLU A 46 64.29 -4.33 -60.61
C GLU A 46 64.07 -4.51 -59.10
N ASN A 47 65.14 -4.41 -58.29
CA ASN A 47 65.01 -4.45 -56.84
C ASN A 47 64.25 -3.23 -56.27
N GLY A 48 64.48 -2.04 -56.83
CA GLY A 48 63.77 -0.83 -56.47
C GLY A 48 62.29 -0.86 -56.81
N ASN A 49 61.92 -1.39 -57.98
CA ASN A 49 60.53 -1.61 -58.37
C ASN A 49 59.83 -2.62 -57.43
N ARG A 50 60.53 -3.65 -56.96
CA ARG A 50 60.01 -4.58 -55.95
C ARG A 50 59.74 -3.88 -54.61
N LEU A 51 60.67 -3.04 -54.15
CA LEU A 51 60.50 -2.26 -52.92
C LEU A 51 59.38 -1.22 -53.06
N LEU A 52 59.27 -0.58 -54.23
CA LEU A 52 58.20 0.36 -54.53
C LEU A 52 56.83 -0.32 -54.52
N ALA A 53 56.71 -1.52 -55.10
CA ALA A 53 55.47 -2.30 -55.06
C ALA A 53 55.05 -2.66 -53.61
N GLN A 54 56.01 -3.05 -52.77
CA GLN A 54 55.77 -3.29 -51.34
C GLN A 54 55.36 -2.02 -50.60
N LEU A 55 55.99 -0.88 -50.91
CA LEU A 55 55.65 0.41 -50.31
C LEU A 55 54.23 0.85 -50.71
N ILE A 56 53.84 0.67 -51.98
CA ILE A 56 52.49 0.97 -52.48
C ILE A 56 51.43 0.12 -51.77
N ASP A 57 51.65 -1.19 -51.63
CA ASP A 57 50.72 -2.08 -50.94
C ASP A 57 50.57 -1.70 -49.45
N ASN A 58 51.69 -1.38 -48.79
CA ASN A 58 51.67 -0.95 -47.39
C ASN A 58 50.99 0.42 -47.20
N ILE A 59 51.24 1.39 -48.08
CA ILE A 59 50.57 2.70 -48.04
C ILE A 59 49.06 2.50 -48.23
N LYS A 60 48.63 1.66 -49.18
CA LYS A 60 47.21 1.36 -49.40
C LYS A 60 46.56 0.78 -48.14
N ARG A 61 47.15 -0.26 -47.57
CA ARG A 61 46.63 -0.90 -46.34
C ARG A 61 46.58 0.06 -45.14
N LEU A 62 47.57 0.95 -45.02
CA LEU A 62 47.58 1.98 -43.97
C LEU A 62 46.54 3.07 -44.23
N THR A 63 46.32 3.45 -45.49
CA THR A 63 45.29 4.41 -45.90
C THR A 63 43.90 3.87 -45.58
N ASP A 64 43.62 2.61 -45.95
CA ASP A 64 42.37 1.93 -45.65
C ASP A 64 42.13 1.87 -44.13
N ALA A 65 43.12 1.45 -43.35
CA ALA A 65 43.02 1.35 -41.89
C ALA A 65 42.89 2.72 -41.18
N VAL A 66 43.56 3.78 -41.65
CA VAL A 66 43.39 5.14 -41.10
C VAL A 66 42.01 5.68 -41.49
N GLY A 67 41.53 5.38 -42.70
CA GLY A 67 40.18 5.73 -43.16
C GLY A 67 39.07 5.09 -42.31
N GLU A 68 39.19 3.80 -42.00
CA GLU A 68 38.28 3.08 -41.09
C GLU A 68 38.25 3.75 -39.71
N LYS A 69 39.40 4.09 -39.14
CA LYS A 69 39.48 4.81 -37.85
C LYS A 69 38.86 6.20 -37.88
N VAL A 70 39.05 6.96 -38.96
CA VAL A 70 38.42 8.28 -39.14
C VAL A 70 36.90 8.14 -39.19
N ALA A 71 36.39 7.15 -39.93
CA ALA A 71 34.95 6.88 -40.02
C ALA A 71 34.36 6.44 -38.67
N ALA A 72 35.07 5.60 -37.92
CA ALA A 72 34.68 5.18 -36.57
C ALA A 72 34.65 6.36 -35.59
N LEU A 73 35.66 7.25 -35.62
CA LEU A 73 35.70 8.47 -34.79
C LEU A 73 34.59 9.45 -35.12
N ALA A 74 34.32 9.69 -36.41
CA ALA A 74 33.23 10.55 -36.83
C ALA A 74 31.87 10.00 -36.34
N SER A 75 31.68 8.68 -36.45
CA SER A 75 30.47 8.00 -35.97
C SER A 75 30.34 8.09 -34.44
N PHE A 76 31.44 7.89 -33.71
CA PHE A 76 31.44 8.00 -32.25
C PHE A 76 31.15 9.43 -31.78
N ASN A 77 31.80 10.44 -32.37
CA ASN A 77 31.57 11.84 -32.00
C ASN A 77 30.13 12.28 -32.31
N ALA A 78 29.57 11.86 -33.45
CA ALA A 78 28.17 12.13 -33.76
C ALA A 78 27.21 11.49 -32.73
N ILE A 79 27.50 10.26 -32.28
CA ILE A 79 26.74 9.63 -31.18
C ILE A 79 26.95 10.40 -29.88
N LYS A 80 28.18 10.79 -29.54
CA LYS A 80 28.51 11.53 -28.33
C LYS A 80 27.78 12.87 -28.26
N ASP A 81 27.84 13.68 -29.31
CA ASP A 81 27.23 15.01 -29.35
C ASP A 81 25.70 14.92 -29.25
N GLU A 82 25.10 13.93 -29.92
CA GLU A 82 23.68 13.64 -29.82
C GLU A 82 23.30 13.26 -28.37
N ILE A 83 24.09 12.40 -27.73
CA ILE A 83 23.82 11.97 -26.35
C ILE A 83 24.02 13.12 -25.36
N GLU A 84 25.06 13.92 -25.50
CA GLU A 84 25.29 15.11 -24.66
C GLU A 84 24.14 16.13 -24.80
N THR A 85 23.60 16.28 -26.01
CA THR A 85 22.42 17.11 -26.26
C THR A 85 21.18 16.55 -25.59
N GLN A 86 20.94 15.24 -25.68
CA GLN A 86 19.80 14.59 -25.03
C GLN A 86 19.88 14.63 -23.51
N LEU A 87 21.07 14.41 -22.92
CA LEU A 87 21.31 14.52 -21.49
C LEU A 87 21.10 15.96 -20.99
N SER A 88 21.56 16.96 -21.74
CA SER A 88 21.36 18.37 -21.41
C SER A 88 19.90 18.81 -21.47
N SER A 89 19.06 18.08 -22.22
CA SER A 89 17.61 18.34 -22.32
C SER A 89 16.79 17.68 -21.21
N MET A 90 17.39 16.79 -20.40
CA MET A 90 16.70 16.20 -19.27
C MET A 90 16.51 17.24 -18.14
N PRO A 91 15.33 17.28 -17.50
CA PRO A 91 15.06 18.23 -16.44
C PRO A 91 15.98 17.99 -15.24
N ASN A 92 16.76 19.02 -14.87
CA ASN A 92 17.68 18.99 -13.72
C ASN A 92 16.96 19.10 -12.35
N GLU A 93 15.69 19.53 -12.33
CA GLU A 93 14.93 19.73 -11.10
C GLU A 93 13.56 19.06 -11.17
N ILE A 94 13.37 18.14 -10.23
CA ILE A 94 12.13 17.42 -9.95
C ILE A 94 11.19 18.40 -9.23
N ASN A 95 10.18 18.91 -9.94
CA ASN A 95 9.22 19.91 -9.45
C ASN A 95 7.96 19.23 -8.86
N PRO A 96 7.64 19.38 -7.57
CA PRO A 96 6.86 18.40 -6.80
C PRO A 96 5.38 18.33 -7.25
N SER A 97 5.06 17.30 -8.04
CA SER A 97 3.71 16.81 -8.27
C SER A 97 3.79 15.28 -8.37
N GLU A 98 3.47 14.61 -7.27
CA GLU A 98 4.07 13.34 -6.86
C GLU A 98 3.70 12.10 -7.71
N LEU A 99 2.67 12.16 -8.57
CA LEU A 99 2.23 10.99 -9.37
C LEU A 99 2.69 11.03 -10.83
N ASP A 100 2.59 12.18 -11.51
CA ASP A 100 3.06 12.33 -12.89
C ASP A 100 4.60 12.15 -12.97
N GLN A 101 5.30 12.51 -11.90
CA GLN A 101 6.76 12.37 -11.81
C GLN A 101 7.27 10.94 -11.80
N LEU A 102 6.50 9.97 -11.27
CA LEU A 102 6.94 8.57 -11.21
C LEU A 102 6.94 7.95 -12.61
N CYS A 103 5.94 8.31 -13.43
CA CYS A 103 5.90 7.98 -14.86
C CYS A 103 7.03 8.66 -15.63
N ASP A 104 7.31 9.93 -15.34
CA ASP A 104 8.39 10.69 -15.99
C ASP A 104 9.79 10.15 -15.62
N ILE A 105 10.00 9.74 -14.37
CA ILE A 105 11.24 9.10 -13.90
C ILE A 105 11.42 7.75 -14.60
N ASN A 106 10.37 6.93 -14.71
CA ASN A 106 10.47 5.63 -15.36
C ASN A 106 10.78 5.76 -16.87
N ALA A 107 10.15 6.74 -17.54
CA ALA A 107 10.48 7.09 -18.92
C ALA A 107 11.92 7.62 -19.06
N GLY A 108 12.40 8.40 -18.08
CA GLY A 108 13.78 8.86 -18.00
C GLY A 108 14.78 7.72 -17.82
N VAL A 109 14.50 6.77 -16.94
CA VAL A 109 15.33 5.57 -16.71
C VAL A 109 15.43 4.71 -17.96
N GLN A 110 14.31 4.49 -18.67
CA GLN A 110 14.33 3.75 -19.94
C GLN A 110 15.22 4.44 -20.98
N LYS A 111 15.09 5.77 -21.14
CA LYS A 111 15.96 6.54 -22.03
C LYS A 111 17.43 6.45 -21.64
N LEU A 112 17.76 6.53 -20.34
CA LEU A 112 19.13 6.38 -19.86
C LEU A 112 19.69 4.98 -20.12
N GLN A 113 18.87 3.93 -20.00
CA GLN A 113 19.26 2.56 -20.35
C GLN A 113 19.51 2.42 -21.85
N GLU A 114 18.66 2.99 -22.70
CA GLU A 114 18.86 3.00 -24.16
C GLU A 114 20.15 3.75 -24.55
N LEU A 115 20.42 4.90 -23.92
CA LEU A 115 21.64 5.68 -24.11
C LEU A 115 22.89 4.90 -23.69
N ARG A 116 22.83 4.25 -22.52
CA ARG A 116 23.88 3.37 -22.02
C ARG A 116 24.18 2.22 -22.97
N GLU A 117 23.14 1.56 -23.47
CA GLU A 117 23.31 0.49 -24.45
C GLU A 117 23.92 1.00 -25.75
N ARG A 118 23.47 2.16 -26.26
CA ARG A 118 24.05 2.78 -27.46
C ARG A 118 25.54 3.10 -27.29
N ILE A 119 25.96 3.65 -26.16
CA ILE A 119 27.38 3.93 -25.87
C ILE A 119 28.17 2.62 -25.74
N SER A 120 27.59 1.60 -25.11
CA SER A 120 28.23 0.29 -24.93
C SER A 120 28.48 -0.43 -26.26
N HIS A 121 27.58 -0.28 -27.22
CA HIS A 121 27.68 -0.90 -28.54
C HIS A 121 28.41 -0.03 -29.58
N ALA A 122 28.82 1.20 -29.23
CA ALA A 122 29.63 2.02 -30.11
C ALA A 122 30.96 1.31 -30.43
N GLY A 123 31.33 1.25 -31.71
CA GLY A 123 32.55 0.60 -32.19
C GLY A 123 33.80 1.41 -31.84
N VAL A 124 34.29 1.28 -30.60
CA VAL A 124 35.46 2.04 -30.11
C VAL A 124 36.76 1.22 -30.18
N SER A 125 36.69 -0.06 -30.58
CA SER A 125 37.87 -0.94 -30.72
C SER A 125 38.92 -0.44 -31.71
N GLU A 126 38.52 0.43 -32.65
CA GLU A 126 39.40 1.05 -33.64
C GLU A 126 39.82 2.48 -33.27
N CYS A 127 39.21 3.07 -32.24
CA CYS A 127 39.49 4.43 -31.78
C CYS A 127 40.78 4.52 -30.93
N ASP A 128 41.26 5.74 -30.70
CA ASP A 128 42.41 6.00 -29.85
C ASP A 128 42.08 5.90 -28.34
N ARG A 129 43.13 5.90 -27.53
CA ARG A 129 43.03 5.68 -26.07
C ARG A 129 42.17 6.76 -25.39
N GLU A 130 42.22 7.99 -25.88
CA GLU A 130 41.47 9.12 -25.30
C GLU A 130 39.96 8.95 -25.48
N GLN A 131 39.52 8.41 -26.63
CA GLN A 131 38.10 8.14 -26.89
C GLN A 131 37.60 6.91 -26.14
N TYR A 132 38.49 5.93 -25.91
CA TYR A 132 38.20 4.81 -25.02
C TYR A 132 37.97 5.27 -23.57
N ASP A 133 38.83 6.17 -23.06
CA ASP A 133 38.69 6.75 -21.72
C ASP A 133 37.40 7.59 -21.60
N LYS A 134 37.10 8.45 -22.58
CA LYS A 134 35.84 9.23 -22.64
C LYS A 134 34.59 8.35 -22.62
N ARG A 135 34.61 7.22 -23.33
CA ARG A 135 33.50 6.26 -23.30
C ARG A 135 33.31 5.66 -21.91
N ILE A 136 34.39 5.34 -21.21
CA ILE A 136 34.32 4.82 -19.84
C ILE A 136 33.72 5.87 -18.91
N ASP A 137 34.18 7.12 -19.00
CA ASP A 137 33.67 8.23 -18.17
C ASP A 137 32.17 8.49 -18.40
N LEU A 138 31.71 8.44 -19.66
CA LEU A 138 30.28 8.59 -20.00
C LEU A 138 29.44 7.43 -19.45
N LEU A 139 29.94 6.19 -19.54
CA LEU A 139 29.24 5.04 -18.99
C LEU A 139 29.18 5.11 -17.46
N SER A 140 30.25 5.53 -16.79
CA SER A 140 30.24 5.70 -15.33
C SER A 140 29.33 6.84 -14.91
N GLY A 141 29.28 7.96 -15.64
CA GLY A 141 28.35 9.06 -15.35
C GLY A 141 26.88 8.63 -15.44
N ILE A 142 26.53 7.84 -16.46
CA ILE A 142 25.17 7.28 -16.58
C ILE A 142 24.87 6.29 -15.45
N ASP A 143 25.79 5.36 -15.17
CA ASP A 143 25.58 4.31 -14.17
C ASP A 143 25.57 4.86 -12.73
N ASP A 144 26.56 5.67 -12.37
CA ASP A 144 26.79 6.11 -10.98
C ASP A 144 25.97 7.34 -10.59
N GLU A 145 25.78 8.31 -11.50
CA GLU A 145 25.11 9.58 -11.13
C GLU A 145 23.62 9.58 -11.48
N LEU A 146 23.26 9.10 -12.67
CA LEU A 146 21.90 9.25 -13.19
C LEU A 146 21.02 8.05 -12.83
N LEU A 147 21.48 6.82 -13.09
CA LEU A 147 20.69 5.62 -12.79
C LEU A 147 20.56 5.36 -11.28
N GLN A 148 21.63 5.50 -10.50
CA GLN A 148 21.51 5.38 -9.03
C GLN A 148 20.61 6.45 -8.42
N ARG A 149 20.65 7.68 -8.94
CA ARG A 149 19.78 8.76 -8.45
C ARG A 149 18.32 8.47 -8.76
N ALA A 150 18.03 8.08 -10.00
CA ALA A 150 16.69 7.70 -10.40
C ALA A 150 16.15 6.49 -9.59
N GLN A 151 17.01 5.51 -9.25
CA GLN A 151 16.64 4.41 -8.36
C GLN A 151 16.27 4.88 -6.95
N LYS A 152 17.08 5.77 -6.36
CA LYS A 152 16.77 6.34 -5.03
C LYS A 152 15.49 7.14 -5.03
N ASP A 153 15.26 7.93 -6.08
CA ASP A 153 14.03 8.69 -6.25
C ASP A 153 12.83 7.74 -6.40
N HIS A 154 12.96 6.66 -7.18
CA HIS A 154 11.93 5.63 -7.32
C HIS A 154 11.60 4.97 -5.97
N GLU A 155 12.61 4.53 -5.20
CA GLU A 155 12.41 3.96 -3.86
C GLU A 155 11.72 4.94 -2.89
N TYR A 156 12.08 6.22 -2.96
CA TYR A 156 11.45 7.27 -2.15
C TYR A 156 9.97 7.45 -2.50
N PHE A 157 9.65 7.57 -3.80
CA PHE A 157 8.28 7.75 -4.25
C PHE A 157 7.43 6.51 -4.00
N ASP A 158 7.95 5.30 -4.23
CA ASP A 158 7.25 4.05 -3.93
C ASP A 158 6.89 3.96 -2.44
N LYS A 159 7.85 4.30 -1.56
CA LYS A 159 7.62 4.33 -0.12
C LYS A 159 6.56 5.36 0.27
N THR A 160 6.61 6.54 -0.33
CA THR A 160 5.65 7.63 -0.07
C THR A 160 4.25 7.25 -0.56
N HIS A 161 4.15 6.66 -1.76
CA HIS A 161 2.90 6.17 -2.32
C HIS A 161 2.28 5.05 -1.46
N ALA A 162 3.10 4.09 -1.01
CA ALA A 162 2.64 3.04 -0.10
C ALA A 162 2.11 3.61 1.23
N GLN A 163 2.76 4.65 1.78
CA GLN A 163 2.29 5.34 2.98
C GLN A 163 0.96 6.08 2.76
N LEU A 164 0.82 6.77 1.62
CA LEU A 164 -0.41 7.47 1.25
C LEU A 164 -1.58 6.48 1.08
N LEU A 165 -1.37 5.37 0.38
CA LEU A 165 -2.37 4.31 0.23
C LEU A 165 -2.78 3.70 1.57
N ALA A 166 -1.82 3.45 2.46
CA ALA A 166 -2.13 2.97 3.81
C ALA A 166 -3.00 3.99 4.57
N HIS A 167 -2.64 5.28 4.52
CA HIS A 167 -3.42 6.35 5.15
C HIS A 167 -4.84 6.50 4.54
N GLU A 168 -4.99 6.34 3.24
CA GLU A 168 -6.29 6.34 2.56
C GLU A 168 -7.15 5.16 3.02
N GLY A 169 -6.57 3.96 3.11
CA GLY A 169 -7.25 2.76 3.64
C GLY A 169 -7.76 2.98 5.07
N ILE A 170 -6.91 3.49 5.96
CA ILE A 170 -7.27 3.80 7.36
C ILE A 170 -8.40 4.84 7.42
N SER A 171 -8.36 5.86 6.55
CA SER A 171 -9.40 6.87 6.45
C SER A 171 -10.74 6.28 6.01
N ALA A 172 -10.74 5.36 5.04
CA ALA A 172 -11.93 4.64 4.61
C ALA A 172 -12.50 3.75 5.72
N ASP A 173 -11.65 3.03 6.45
CA ASP A 173 -12.04 2.21 7.60
C ASP A 173 -12.66 3.06 8.71
N CYS A 174 -12.04 4.21 9.03
CA CYS A 174 -12.56 5.15 10.03
C CYS A 174 -13.96 5.67 9.64
N LYS A 175 -14.18 6.02 8.36
CA LYS A 175 -15.49 6.50 7.87
C LYS A 175 -16.56 5.41 7.92
N THR A 176 -16.18 4.18 7.58
CA THR A 176 -17.08 3.02 7.64
C THR A 176 -17.51 2.76 9.08
N LEU A 177 -16.54 2.67 10.01
CA LEU A 177 -16.83 2.48 11.44
C LEU A 177 -17.63 3.63 12.05
N HIS A 178 -17.36 4.87 11.63
CA HIS A 178 -18.16 6.01 12.07
C HIS A 178 -19.62 5.84 11.67
N SER A 179 -19.88 5.41 10.43
CA SER A 179 -21.25 5.16 9.95
C SER A 179 -21.92 4.00 10.70
N GLU A 180 -21.20 2.88 10.90
CA GLU A 180 -21.66 1.74 11.69
C GLU A 180 -22.03 2.15 13.13
N LEU A 181 -21.18 2.96 13.80
CA LEU A 181 -21.42 3.43 15.16
C LEU A 181 -22.59 4.40 15.25
N VAL A 182 -22.74 5.33 14.31
CA VAL A 182 -23.88 6.26 14.28
C VAL A 182 -25.19 5.49 14.11
N GLU A 183 -25.21 4.52 13.20
CA GLU A 183 -26.39 3.67 12.98
C GLU A 183 -26.69 2.81 14.22
N TRP A 184 -25.67 2.22 14.83
CA TRP A 184 -25.84 1.44 16.07
C TRP A 184 -26.40 2.29 17.21
N ILE A 185 -25.88 3.51 17.41
CA ILE A 185 -26.37 4.43 18.44
C ILE A 185 -27.84 4.76 18.20
N LYS A 186 -28.20 5.10 16.96
CA LYS A 186 -29.58 5.39 16.57
C LYS A 186 -30.50 4.21 16.87
N ASN A 187 -30.14 3.02 16.41
CA ASN A 187 -30.95 1.81 16.60
C ASN A 187 -31.08 1.45 18.08
N GLY A 188 -30.02 1.62 18.87
CA GLY A 188 -30.06 1.37 20.31
C GLY A 188 -30.95 2.36 21.07
N GLN A 189 -30.97 3.64 20.66
CA GLN A 189 -31.88 4.64 21.20
C GLN A 189 -33.34 4.33 20.86
N GLU A 190 -33.63 4.03 19.59
CA GLU A 190 -34.97 3.63 19.14
C GLU A 190 -35.49 2.40 19.91
N LEU A 191 -34.61 1.42 20.17
CA LEU A 191 -34.96 0.23 20.95
C LEU A 191 -35.30 0.54 22.41
N LEU A 192 -34.63 1.53 23.03
CA LEU A 192 -34.94 1.96 24.39
C LEU A 192 -36.26 2.73 24.48
N GLU A 193 -36.62 3.47 23.43
CA GLU A 193 -37.86 4.23 23.33
C GLU A 193 -39.05 3.35 22.93
N ASP A 194 -38.82 2.22 22.26
CA ASP A 194 -39.86 1.28 21.86
C ASP A 194 -40.40 0.46 23.06
N SER A 195 -41.64 0.74 23.41
CA SER A 195 -42.36 0.04 24.48
C SER A 195 -42.76 -1.41 24.15
N GLU A 196 -42.74 -1.79 22.87
CA GLU A 196 -43.06 -3.13 22.37
C GLU A 196 -41.81 -3.92 21.97
N ALA A 197 -40.62 -3.36 22.21
CA ALA A 197 -39.36 -4.03 21.93
C ALA A 197 -39.24 -5.38 22.64
N LEU A 198 -38.69 -6.36 21.92
CA LEU A 198 -38.42 -7.69 22.44
C LEU A 198 -37.28 -7.65 23.48
N PRO A 199 -37.45 -8.24 24.67
CA PRO A 199 -36.42 -8.23 25.72
C PRO A 199 -35.08 -8.79 25.27
N GLU A 200 -35.08 -9.82 24.41
CA GLU A 200 -33.87 -10.45 23.90
C GLU A 200 -33.04 -9.51 23.02
N SER A 201 -33.68 -8.51 22.40
CA SER A 201 -33.00 -7.55 21.54
C SER A 201 -32.07 -6.62 22.33
N TYR A 202 -32.39 -6.27 23.58
CA TYR A 202 -31.55 -5.37 24.37
C TYR A 202 -30.14 -5.95 24.60
N ASP A 203 -30.05 -7.21 25.02
CA ASP A 203 -28.78 -7.90 25.25
C ASP A 203 -28.01 -8.12 23.94
N SER A 204 -28.71 -8.53 22.87
CA SER A 204 -28.09 -8.73 21.56
C SER A 204 -27.49 -7.44 21.01
N VAL A 205 -28.21 -6.31 21.08
CA VAL A 205 -27.72 -5.01 20.59
C VAL A 205 -26.59 -4.49 21.47
N ALA A 206 -26.69 -4.64 22.80
CA ALA A 206 -25.62 -4.28 23.71
C ALA A 206 -24.30 -5.02 23.41
N LYS A 207 -24.37 -6.33 23.15
CA LYS A 207 -23.19 -7.15 22.80
C LYS A 207 -22.59 -6.79 21.45
N ALA A 208 -23.40 -6.36 20.48
CA ALA A 208 -22.90 -5.93 19.18
C ALA A 208 -21.93 -4.74 19.28
N PHE A 209 -22.07 -3.90 20.32
CA PHE A 209 -21.13 -2.80 20.58
C PHE A 209 -19.71 -3.28 20.90
N ASP A 210 -19.55 -4.45 21.54
CA ASP A 210 -18.22 -4.98 21.88
C ASP A 210 -17.39 -5.21 20.61
N THR A 211 -18.01 -5.76 19.56
CA THR A 211 -17.36 -5.96 18.25
C THR A 211 -16.98 -4.63 17.60
N LEU A 212 -17.86 -3.61 17.66
CA LEU A 212 -17.55 -2.28 17.13
C LEU A 212 -16.41 -1.61 17.91
N GLY A 213 -16.43 -1.72 19.24
CA GLY A 213 -15.37 -1.24 20.10
C GLY A 213 -14.03 -1.89 19.77
N GLU A 214 -13.98 -3.22 19.65
CA GLU A 214 -12.77 -3.96 19.30
C GLU A 214 -12.16 -3.50 17.97
N LYS A 215 -12.98 -3.28 16.93
CA LYS A 215 -12.49 -2.75 15.64
C LYS A 215 -11.82 -1.37 15.81
N VAL A 216 -12.43 -0.46 16.57
CA VAL A 216 -11.86 0.87 16.84
C VAL A 216 -10.56 0.79 17.64
N PHE A 217 -10.50 -0.08 18.65
CA PHE A 217 -9.28 -0.34 19.41
C PHE A 217 -8.17 -0.95 18.54
N GLY A 218 -8.54 -1.82 17.60
CA GLY A 218 -7.63 -2.40 16.61
C GLY A 218 -6.95 -1.33 15.76
N LEU A 219 -7.73 -0.38 15.23
CA LEU A 219 -7.18 0.77 14.48
C LEU A 219 -6.16 1.57 15.32
N ARG A 220 -6.49 1.85 16.58
CA ARG A 220 -5.59 2.58 17.49
C ARG A 220 -4.27 1.86 17.73
N LYS A 221 -4.30 0.53 17.83
CA LYS A 221 -3.12 -0.29 18.11
C LYS A 221 -2.20 -0.41 16.90
N ASN A 222 -2.78 -0.51 15.71
CA ASN A 222 -2.04 -0.82 14.49
C ASN A 222 -1.49 0.45 13.82
N GLU A 223 -2.07 1.62 14.08
CA GLU A 223 -1.73 2.85 13.37
C GLU A 223 -1.08 3.92 14.26
N PRO A 224 0.24 4.11 14.17
CA PRO A 224 0.92 5.17 14.89
C PRO A 224 0.47 6.53 14.34
N ASN A 225 0.08 7.44 15.24
CA ASN A 225 -0.44 8.79 14.95
C ASN A 225 -1.90 8.89 14.51
N ILE A 226 -2.69 7.81 14.53
CA ILE A 226 -4.14 7.90 14.22
C ILE A 226 -4.89 8.88 15.14
N GLU A 227 -4.39 9.10 16.36
CA GLU A 227 -4.94 10.07 17.33
C GLU A 227 -4.88 11.53 16.86
N GLN A 228 -4.03 11.84 15.87
CA GLN A 228 -3.96 13.17 15.25
C GLN A 228 -5.07 13.38 14.20
N SER A 229 -5.73 12.30 13.76
CA SER A 229 -6.84 12.36 12.80
C SER A 229 -8.11 12.90 13.46
N LEU A 230 -8.67 13.95 12.87
CA LEU A 230 -9.96 14.51 13.28
C LEU A 230 -11.09 13.46 13.21
N VAL A 231 -11.05 12.61 12.18
CA VAL A 231 -12.06 11.54 11.98
C VAL A 231 -11.98 10.53 13.11
N PHE A 232 -10.78 10.20 13.57
CA PHE A 232 -10.58 9.30 14.71
C PHE A 232 -11.07 9.92 16.03
N HIS A 233 -10.91 11.23 16.22
CA HIS A 233 -11.46 11.91 17.39
C HIS A 233 -12.99 11.84 17.44
N GLN A 234 -13.66 12.06 16.30
CA GLN A 234 -15.11 11.92 16.18
C GLN A 234 -15.56 10.47 16.46
N LEU A 235 -14.83 9.49 15.95
CA LEU A 235 -15.06 8.08 16.22
C LEU A 235 -14.98 7.76 17.72
N TRP A 236 -14.02 8.37 18.42
CA TRP A 236 -13.84 8.17 19.85
C TRP A 236 -14.97 8.78 20.69
N GLU A 237 -15.48 9.95 20.30
CA GLU A 237 -16.65 10.55 20.94
C GLU A 237 -17.89 9.65 20.80
N LEU A 238 -18.06 9.00 19.64
CA LEU A 238 -19.13 8.02 19.43
C LEU A 238 -18.93 6.77 20.29
N ILE A 239 -17.70 6.31 20.52
CA ILE A 239 -17.43 5.20 21.44
C ILE A 239 -17.86 5.55 22.87
N ASP A 240 -17.57 6.77 23.36
CA ASP A 240 -17.99 7.17 24.70
C ASP A 240 -19.51 7.30 24.82
N LYS A 241 -20.19 7.84 23.81
CA LYS A 241 -21.67 7.83 23.74
C LYS A 241 -22.22 6.40 23.69
N GLY A 242 -21.62 5.55 22.87
CA GLY A 242 -22.02 4.16 22.67
C GLY A 242 -21.87 3.32 23.93
N ARG A 243 -20.84 3.55 24.74
CA ARG A 243 -20.67 2.88 26.05
C ARG A 243 -21.79 3.20 27.04
N ASN A 244 -22.22 4.46 27.10
CA ASN A 244 -23.33 4.84 27.97
C ASN A 244 -24.62 4.14 27.53
N LEU A 245 -24.90 4.13 26.21
CA LEU A 245 -26.05 3.44 25.64
C LEU A 245 -25.98 1.92 25.85
N GLN A 246 -24.81 1.31 25.64
CA GLN A 246 -24.57 -0.11 25.90
C GLN A 246 -24.91 -0.47 27.35
N LEU A 247 -24.48 0.35 28.31
CA LEU A 247 -24.76 0.16 29.73
C LEU A 247 -26.27 0.24 30.02
N GLU A 248 -27.00 1.16 29.39
CA GLU A 248 -28.44 1.28 29.54
C GLU A 248 -29.18 0.08 28.94
N LEU A 249 -28.81 -0.36 27.74
CA LEU A 249 -29.34 -1.56 27.10
C LEU A 249 -29.09 -2.81 27.95
N ALA A 250 -27.87 -2.99 28.46
CA ALA A 250 -27.53 -4.12 29.35
C ALA A 250 -28.32 -4.09 30.67
N LYS A 251 -28.52 -2.90 31.26
CA LYS A 251 -29.38 -2.74 32.44
C LYS A 251 -30.83 -3.13 32.12
N ARG A 252 -31.36 -2.71 30.96
CA ARG A 252 -32.72 -3.03 30.54
C ARG A 252 -32.92 -4.54 30.35
N ALA A 253 -31.95 -5.21 29.72
CA ALA A 253 -31.94 -6.67 29.57
C ALA A 253 -31.96 -7.37 30.93
N LEU A 254 -31.09 -6.96 31.87
CA LEU A 254 -31.02 -7.55 33.21
C LEU A 254 -32.32 -7.35 34.00
N MET A 255 -32.93 -6.16 33.91
CA MET A 255 -34.22 -5.90 34.55
C MET A 255 -35.31 -6.85 34.04
N TRP A 256 -35.33 -7.10 32.73
CA TRP A 256 -36.28 -8.04 32.13
C TRP A 256 -36.04 -9.48 32.57
N GLU A 257 -34.79 -9.91 32.62
CA GLU A 257 -34.43 -11.24 33.10
C GLU A 257 -34.87 -11.46 34.55
N ASN A 258 -34.65 -10.46 35.42
CA ASN A 258 -35.08 -10.51 36.81
C ASN A 258 -36.61 -10.56 36.93
N PHE A 259 -37.32 -9.71 36.18
CA PHE A 259 -38.78 -9.75 36.13
C PHE A 259 -39.28 -11.14 35.70
N ALA A 260 -38.70 -11.72 34.65
CA ALA A 260 -39.11 -13.02 34.14
C ALA A 260 -38.93 -14.12 35.20
N LYS A 261 -37.78 -14.13 35.89
CA LYS A 261 -37.51 -15.05 37.00
C LYS A 261 -38.52 -14.91 38.14
N GLU A 262 -38.80 -13.68 38.58
CA GLU A 262 -39.78 -13.42 39.64
C GLU A 262 -41.19 -13.85 39.24
N ARG A 263 -41.61 -13.52 38.01
CA ARG A 263 -42.90 -13.95 37.45
C ARG A 263 -43.00 -15.48 37.44
N ASP A 264 -41.99 -16.16 36.90
CA ASP A 264 -42.02 -17.62 36.74
C ASP A 264 -42.01 -18.32 38.10
N SER A 265 -41.20 -17.84 39.04
CA SER A 265 -41.21 -18.30 40.44
C SER A 265 -42.58 -18.11 41.11
N ALA A 266 -43.20 -16.94 40.96
CA ALA A 266 -44.52 -16.69 41.53
C ALA A 266 -45.61 -17.55 40.90
N VAL A 267 -45.51 -17.85 39.60
CA VAL A 267 -46.43 -18.77 38.90
C VAL A 267 -46.25 -20.20 39.39
N GLU A 268 -45.02 -20.67 39.60
CA GLU A 268 -44.74 -21.97 40.18
C GLU A 268 -45.32 -22.11 41.59
N GLU A 269 -45.10 -21.11 42.45
CA GLU A 269 -45.67 -21.11 43.80
C GLU A 269 -47.20 -21.08 43.79
N LEU A 270 -47.81 -20.29 42.90
CA LEU A 270 -49.27 -20.26 42.75
C LEU A 270 -49.83 -21.61 42.31
N ASN A 271 -49.15 -22.29 41.39
CA ASN A 271 -49.54 -23.61 40.93
C ASN A 271 -49.39 -24.67 42.02
N ASP A 272 -48.36 -24.57 42.87
CA ASP A 272 -48.22 -25.42 44.07
C ASP A 272 -49.38 -25.21 45.04
N VAL A 273 -49.69 -23.96 45.40
CA VAL A 273 -50.81 -23.64 46.29
C VAL A 273 -52.14 -24.16 45.72
N ARG A 274 -52.39 -23.95 44.43
CA ARG A 274 -53.58 -24.48 43.75
C ARG A 274 -53.66 -25.99 43.82
N ARG A 275 -52.54 -26.68 43.58
CA ARG A 275 -52.48 -28.15 43.68
C ARG A 275 -52.83 -28.61 45.09
N GLN A 276 -52.26 -27.99 46.13
CA GLN A 276 -52.56 -28.35 47.53
C GLN A 276 -54.05 -28.17 47.87
N ILE A 277 -54.67 -27.09 47.40
CA ILE A 277 -56.12 -26.86 47.57
C ILE A 277 -56.91 -27.96 46.87
N CYS A 278 -56.64 -28.22 45.58
CA CYS A 278 -57.33 -29.26 44.81
C CYS A 278 -57.18 -30.66 45.43
N GLU A 279 -56.00 -30.98 45.97
CA GLU A 279 -55.76 -32.25 46.65
C GLU A 279 -56.60 -32.39 47.91
N ILE A 280 -56.73 -31.33 48.72
CA ILE A 280 -57.54 -31.37 49.94
C ILE A 280 -59.03 -31.43 49.59
N GLU A 281 -59.49 -30.62 48.63
CA GLU A 281 -60.87 -30.64 48.14
C GLU A 281 -61.26 -32.01 47.57
N GLY A 282 -60.38 -32.62 46.77
CA GLY A 282 -60.61 -33.93 46.16
C GLY A 282 -60.68 -35.10 47.15
N ARG A 283 -60.18 -34.93 48.37
CA ARG A 283 -60.23 -35.97 49.41
C ARG A 283 -61.61 -36.10 50.07
N GLY A 284 -62.50 -35.11 49.92
CA GLY A 284 -63.85 -35.12 50.48
C GLY A 284 -63.90 -35.14 52.02
N MET A 285 -65.10 -35.30 52.60
CA MET A 285 -65.28 -35.31 54.06
C MET A 285 -64.78 -36.62 54.68
N ARG A 286 -63.88 -36.52 55.66
CA ARG A 286 -63.19 -37.68 56.27
C ARG A 286 -63.30 -37.65 57.79
N ARG A 287 -62.71 -38.64 58.48
CA ARG A 287 -62.67 -38.70 59.95
C ARG A 287 -61.94 -37.48 60.52
N PHE A 288 -62.34 -37.07 61.72
CA PHE A 288 -61.99 -35.80 62.35
C PHE A 288 -60.46 -35.60 62.53
N ASP A 289 -59.74 -36.67 62.85
CA ASP A 289 -58.27 -36.71 62.92
C ASP A 289 -57.63 -36.28 61.59
N LYS A 290 -58.12 -36.81 60.47
CA LYS A 290 -57.59 -36.47 59.14
C LYS A 290 -58.02 -35.09 58.64
N MET A 291 -59.16 -34.58 59.11
CA MET A 291 -59.60 -33.20 58.81
C MET A 291 -58.77 -32.17 59.59
N LEU A 292 -58.30 -32.51 60.80
CA LEU A 292 -57.36 -31.68 61.56
C LEU A 292 -56.02 -31.56 60.83
N ASP A 293 -55.48 -32.66 60.28
CA ASP A 293 -54.25 -32.64 59.48
C ASP A 293 -54.41 -31.75 58.22
N ASP A 294 -55.56 -31.84 57.52
CA ASP A 294 -55.85 -31.00 56.36
C ASP A 294 -55.98 -29.51 56.76
N LEU A 295 -56.62 -29.20 57.90
CA LEU A 295 -56.73 -27.84 58.45
C LEU A 295 -55.38 -27.26 58.89
N GLU A 296 -54.49 -28.10 59.42
CA GLU A 296 -53.14 -27.68 59.78
C GLU A 296 -52.30 -27.38 58.54
N ALA A 297 -52.45 -28.15 57.46
CA ALA A 297 -51.86 -27.83 56.15
C ALA A 297 -52.37 -26.50 55.56
N PHE A 298 -53.62 -26.11 55.85
CA PHE A 298 -54.16 -24.80 55.47
C PHE A 298 -53.59 -23.62 56.26
N LYS A 299 -52.99 -23.85 57.43
CA LYS A 299 -52.59 -22.77 58.35
C LYS A 299 -51.48 -21.88 57.78
N ASP A 300 -50.60 -22.46 56.96
CA ASP A 300 -49.47 -21.77 56.33
C ASP A 300 -49.80 -21.20 54.93
N LEU A 301 -50.96 -21.56 54.36
CA LEU A 301 -51.38 -21.05 53.04
C LEU A 301 -51.67 -19.54 53.04
N PRO A 302 -52.38 -18.97 54.03
CA PRO A 302 -52.69 -17.54 54.06
C PRO A 302 -51.44 -16.65 54.10
N SER A 303 -50.41 -17.05 54.85
CA SER A 303 -49.14 -16.29 54.93
C SER A 303 -48.36 -16.38 53.62
N ARG A 304 -48.32 -17.56 52.97
CA ARG A 304 -47.74 -17.74 51.63
C ARG A 304 -48.47 -16.90 50.58
N LEU A 305 -49.80 -16.90 50.59
CA LEU A 305 -50.62 -16.07 49.69
C LEU A 305 -50.39 -14.57 49.93
N LEU A 306 -50.26 -14.13 51.17
CA LEU A 306 -49.92 -12.73 51.49
C LEU A 306 -48.54 -12.34 50.95
N SER A 307 -47.56 -13.24 51.08
CA SER A 307 -46.21 -13.06 50.55
C SER A 307 -46.23 -12.94 49.03
N LEU A 308 -46.92 -13.86 48.34
CA LEU A 308 -47.16 -13.81 46.89
C LEU A 308 -47.85 -12.52 46.46
N CYS A 309 -48.89 -12.08 47.17
CA CYS A 309 -49.55 -10.81 46.88
C CYS A 309 -48.58 -9.63 46.99
N SER A 310 -47.69 -9.64 47.99
CA SER A 310 -46.69 -8.59 48.19
C SER A 310 -45.63 -8.60 47.09
N GLN A 311 -45.17 -9.78 46.67
CA GLN A 311 -44.21 -9.95 45.57
C GLN A 311 -44.81 -9.54 44.21
N LEU A 312 -46.08 -9.87 43.95
CA LEU A 312 -46.76 -9.57 42.68
C LEU A 312 -47.34 -8.14 42.64
N HIS A 313 -47.41 -7.44 43.77
CA HIS A 313 -48.01 -6.10 43.83
C HIS A 313 -47.29 -5.07 42.95
N PRO A 314 -45.94 -4.94 42.98
CA PRO A 314 -45.21 -4.03 42.09
C PRO A 314 -45.45 -4.33 40.61
N LEU A 315 -45.51 -5.62 40.23
CA LEU A 315 -45.77 -6.05 38.84
C LEU A 315 -47.18 -5.65 38.39
N THR A 316 -48.14 -5.76 39.30
CA THR A 316 -49.54 -5.38 39.04
C THR A 316 -49.68 -3.86 38.87
N CYS A 317 -48.93 -3.07 39.66
CA CYS A 317 -48.88 -1.62 39.53
C CYS A 317 -48.25 -1.20 38.19
N ALA A 318 -47.08 -1.74 37.84
CA ALA A 318 -46.41 -1.44 36.58
C ALA A 318 -47.27 -1.79 35.35
N ARG A 319 -48.03 -2.90 35.40
CA ARG A 319 -48.98 -3.25 34.34
C ARG A 319 -50.13 -2.24 34.22
N ARG A 320 -50.69 -1.77 35.33
CA ARG A 320 -51.78 -0.77 35.33
C ARG A 320 -51.30 0.58 34.81
N GLU A 321 -50.11 1.00 35.20
CA GLU A 321 -49.48 2.22 34.71
C GLU A 321 -49.24 2.17 33.20
N ARG A 322 -48.69 1.05 32.68
CA ARG A 322 -48.55 0.84 31.22
C ARG A 322 -49.90 0.89 30.51
N GLN A 323 -50.94 0.25 31.06
CA GLN A 323 -52.28 0.28 30.46
C GLN A 323 -52.90 1.68 30.47
N ALA A 324 -52.65 2.49 31.51
CA ALA A 324 -53.10 3.88 31.58
C ALA A 324 -52.42 4.73 30.50
N PHE A 325 -51.09 4.61 30.37
CA PHE A 325 -50.30 5.30 29.33
C PHE A 325 -50.76 4.96 27.91
N VAL A 326 -50.97 3.67 27.60
CA VAL A 326 -51.46 3.25 26.27
C VAL A 326 -52.84 3.81 25.96
N LYS A 327 -53.71 3.90 26.97
CA LYS A 327 -55.06 4.47 26.84
C LYS A 327 -55.00 5.98 26.58
N GLU A 328 -54.13 6.68 27.31
CA GLU A 328 -53.92 8.13 27.17
C GLU A 328 -53.33 8.48 25.80
N ALA A 329 -52.35 7.71 25.32
CA ALA A 329 -51.78 7.86 23.98
C ALA A 329 -52.84 7.62 22.87
N SER A 330 -53.67 6.58 23.01
CA SER A 330 -54.76 6.29 22.07
C SER A 330 -55.86 7.36 22.05
N GLU A 331 -56.10 8.04 23.18
CA GLU A 331 -57.07 9.13 23.27
C GLU A 331 -56.53 10.44 22.66
N LEU A 332 -55.21 10.64 22.67
CA LEU A 332 -54.54 11.76 22.02
C LEU A 332 -54.52 11.59 20.49
N GLU A 333 -54.24 10.40 19.97
CA GLU A 333 -54.29 10.11 18.53
C GLU A 333 -55.69 10.23 17.93
N LYS A 334 -56.75 9.97 18.71
CA LYS A 334 -58.15 10.16 18.25
C LYS A 334 -58.60 11.62 18.25
N LYS A 335 -57.82 12.53 18.86
CA LYS A 335 -58.14 13.96 18.99
C LYS A 335 -57.30 14.86 18.05
N SER A 336 -56.28 14.33 17.38
CA SER A 336 -55.61 14.96 16.23
C SER A 336 -56.28 14.55 14.93
#